data_AF-A0A1R7T1E9-F1
#
_entry.id   AF-A0A1R7T1E9-F1
#
_cell.length_a   1.000
_cell.length_b   1.000
_cell.length_c   1.000
_cell.angle_alpha   90.00
_cell.angle_beta   90.00
_cell.angle_gamma   90.00
#
_symmetry.space_group_name_H-M   'P 1'
#
loop_
_entity.id
_entity.type
_entity.pdbx_description
1 polymer ?
#
loop_
_entity_poly.entity_id
_entity_poly.type
_entity_poly.pdbx_seq_one_letter_code
_entity_poly.pdbx_strand_id
1 'polypeptide(L)'
;TSLSLLLGTTITISSNHWVMAWTGLEINTLAIIPLIAKSHHPRAIEAAIKYFLVQAAASILVLFSSMTNAWHTGQWDLTQLTHPTSCLL
;
A
#
# COMPACT_ATOMS: atom_id res chain seq x y z
N THR A 1 12.47 0.80 -12.09
CA THR A 1 11.36 -0.14 -11.79
C THR A 1 11.79 -1.23 -10.83
N SER A 2 12.71 -2.14 -11.17
CA SER A 2 13.09 -3.24 -10.25
C SER A 2 13.71 -2.77 -8.93
N LEU A 3 14.58 -1.75 -8.96
CA LEU A 3 15.13 -1.14 -7.74
C LEU A 3 14.03 -0.51 -6.88
N SER A 4 13.05 0.16 -7.50
CA SER A 4 11.91 0.77 -6.82
C SER A 4 11.03 -0.28 -6.13
N LEU A 5 10.84 -1.46 -6.74
CA LEU A 5 10.13 -2.59 -6.11
C LEU A 5 10.88 -3.14 -4.89
N LEU A 6 12.19 -3.31 -5.02
CA LEU A 6 13.01 -3.78 -3.91
C LEU A 6 12.98 -2.77 -2.75
N LEU A 7 13.08 -1.48 -3.07
CA LEU A 7 13.02 -0.42 -2.07
C LEU A 7 11.64 -0.35 -1.40
N GLY A 8 10.55 -0.36 -2.16
CA GLY A 8 9.19 -0.32 -1.60
C GLY A 8 8.91 -1.50 -0.67
N THR A 9 9.25 -2.72 -1.09
CA THR A 9 9.14 -3.92 -0.23
C THR A 9 10.02 -3.84 1.02
N THR A 10 11.26 -3.37 0.91
CA THR A 10 12.16 -3.22 2.06
C THR A 10 11.64 -2.17 3.06
N ILE A 11 11.09 -1.06 2.56
CA ILE A 11 10.48 -0.02 3.41
C ILE A 11 9.28 -0.58 4.17
N THR A 12 8.38 -1.31 3.49
CA THR A 12 7.20 -1.91 4.12
C THR A 12 7.58 -2.95 5.20
N ILE A 13 8.62 -3.75 4.97
CA ILE A 13 9.04 -4.78 5.94
C ILE A 13 9.76 -4.17 7.15
N SER A 14 10.55 -3.11 6.93
CA SER A 14 11.35 -2.48 8.00
C SER A 14 10.64 -1.35 8.73
N SER A 15 9.45 -0.93 8.27
CA SER A 15 8.69 0.16 8.87
C SER A 15 8.14 -0.18 10.26
N ASN A 16 8.23 0.78 11.18
CA ASN A 16 7.60 0.71 12.51
C ASN A 16 6.36 1.62 12.62
N HIS A 17 6.16 2.52 11.67
CA HIS A 17 5.00 3.41 11.59
C HIS A 17 4.10 3.06 10.40
N TRP A 18 2.79 3.12 10.60
CA TRP A 18 1.78 2.85 9.56
C TRP A 18 1.97 3.69 8.30
N VAL A 19 2.26 4.99 8.45
CA VAL A 19 2.49 5.90 7.32
C VAL A 19 3.70 5.46 6.49
N MET A 20 4.76 4.99 7.15
CA MET A 20 5.97 4.51 6.47
C MET A 20 5.75 3.16 5.77
N ALA A 21 4.94 2.28 6.37
CA ALA A 21 4.53 1.04 5.71
C ALA A 21 3.71 1.33 4.44
N TRP A 22 2.79 2.29 4.54
CA TRP A 22 1.93 2.74 3.46
C TRP A 22 2.73 3.35 2.29
N THR A 23 3.72 4.21 2.56
CA THR A 23 4.56 4.76 1.49
C THR A 23 5.33 3.68 0.74
N GLY A 24 5.80 2.63 1.42
CA GLY A 24 6.41 1.46 0.78
C GLY A 24 5.47 0.71 -0.17
N LEU A 25 4.19 0.56 0.21
CA LEU A 25 3.16 -0.06 -0.62
C LEU A 25 2.81 0.78 -1.85
N GLU A 26 2.73 2.10 -1.71
CA GLU A 26 2.51 3.02 -2.84
C GLU A 26 3.68 2.99 -3.84
N ILE A 27 4.93 2.97 -3.36
CA ILE A 27 6.11 2.83 -4.21
C ILE A 27 6.05 1.53 -5.02
N ASN A 28 5.65 0.42 -4.40
CA ASN A 28 5.47 -0.86 -5.09
C ASN A 28 4.39 -0.78 -6.18
N THR A 29 3.27 -0.14 -5.88
CA THR A 29 2.14 0.00 -6.80
C THR A 29 2.54 0.79 -8.04
N LEU A 30 3.17 1.96 -7.85
CA LEU A 30 3.64 2.80 -8.95
C LEU A 30 4.76 2.14 -9.77
N ALA A 31 5.61 1.33 -9.14
CA ALA A 31 6.70 0.62 -9.82
C ALA A 31 6.22 -0.57 -10.68
N ILE A 32 5.08 -1.19 -10.34
CA ILE A 32 4.48 -2.32 -11.08
C ILE A 32 3.75 -1.86 -12.36
N ILE A 33 3.06 -0.72 -12.34
CA ILE A 33 2.29 -0.21 -13.48
C ILE A 33 3.08 -0.19 -14.81
N PRO A 34 4.28 0.42 -14.89
CA PRO A 34 5.05 0.44 -16.13
C PRO A 34 5.59 -0.94 -16.55
N LEU A 35 5.72 -1.89 -15.62
CA LEU A 35 6.09 -3.28 -15.94
C LEU A 35 4.93 -4.02 -16.61
N ILE A 36 3.69 -3.83 -16.12
CA ILE A 36 2.49 -4.43 -16.72
C ILE A 36 2.19 -3.81 -18.09
N ALA A 37 2.32 -2.49 -18.22
CA ALA A 37 1.99 -1.76 -19.45
C ALA A 37 3.06 -1.87 -20.57
N LYS A 38 4.17 -2.58 -20.34
CA LYS A 38 5.33 -2.64 -21.25
C LYS A 38 5.01 -3.14 -22.66
N SER A 39 4.03 -4.03 -22.80
CA SER A 39 3.68 -4.62 -24.09
C SER A 39 2.78 -3.72 -24.96
N HIS A 40 2.39 -2.53 -24.49
CA HIS A 40 1.56 -1.53 -25.20
C HIS A 40 0.30 -2.08 -25.88
N HIS A 41 -0.16 -3.27 -25.47
CA HIS A 41 -1.38 -3.88 -25.97
C HIS A 41 -2.58 -3.39 -25.16
N PRO A 42 -3.77 -3.16 -25.75
CA PRO A 42 -4.97 -2.71 -25.02
C PRO A 42 -5.27 -3.56 -23.77
N ARG A 43 -5.11 -4.88 -23.88
CA ARG A 43 -5.25 -5.83 -22.76
C ARG A 43 -4.26 -5.61 -21.60
N ALA A 44 -3.03 -5.19 -21.90
CA ALA A 44 -2.01 -4.92 -20.89
C ALA A 44 -2.31 -3.63 -20.14
N ILE A 45 -2.83 -2.62 -20.84
CA ILE A 45 -3.33 -1.38 -20.23
C ILE A 45 -4.55 -1.68 -19.33
N GLU A 46 -5.49 -2.49 -19.81
CA GLU A 46 -6.65 -2.90 -19.00
C GLU A 46 -6.22 -3.65 -17.73
N ALA A 47 -5.25 -4.56 -17.84
CA ALA A 47 -4.68 -5.25 -16.67
C ALA A 47 -3.99 -4.28 -15.70
N ALA A 48 -3.25 -3.29 -16.20
CA ALA A 48 -2.60 -2.27 -15.36
C ALA A 48 -3.64 -1.41 -14.61
N ILE A 49 -4.74 -1.03 -15.27
CA ILE A 49 -5.83 -0.27 -14.65
C ILE A 49 -6.52 -1.10 -13.57
N LYS A 50 -6.84 -2.38 -13.85
CA LYS A 50 -7.45 -3.28 -12.86
C LYS A 50 -6.55 -3.45 -11.64
N TYR A 51 -5.25 -3.66 -11.86
CA TYR A 51 -4.26 -3.74 -10.79
C TYR A 51 -4.24 -2.45 -9.95
N PHE A 52 -4.15 -1.30 -10.60
CA PHE A 52 -4.13 0.00 -9.92
C PHE A 52 -5.38 0.24 -9.06
N LEU A 53 -6.58 -0.04 -9.59
CA LEU A 53 -7.83 0.20 -8.85
C LEU A 53 -7.95 -0.67 -7.60
N VAL A 54 -7.64 -1.96 -7.71
CA VAL A 54 -7.67 -2.88 -6.57
C VAL A 54 -6.63 -2.45 -5.53
N GLN A 55 -5.43 -2.08 -5.97
CA GLN A 55 -4.36 -1.72 -5.06
C GLN A 55 -4.59 -0.36 -4.39
N ALA A 56 -5.14 0.61 -5.10
CA ALA A 56 -5.56 1.90 -4.53
C ALA A 56 -6.68 1.71 -3.49
N ALA A 57 -7.67 0.86 -3.77
CA ALA A 57 -8.73 0.56 -2.81
C ALA A 57 -8.17 -0.11 -1.53
N ALA A 58 -7.29 -1.09 -1.67
CA ALA A 58 -6.61 -1.71 -0.53
C ALA A 58 -5.75 -0.70 0.26
N SER A 59 -5.05 0.19 -0.44
CA SER A 59 -4.23 1.25 0.16
C SER A 59 -5.06 2.23 0.99
N ILE A 60 -6.24 2.61 0.49
CA ILE A 60 -7.20 3.46 1.23
C ILE A 60 -7.71 2.75 2.48
N LEU A 61 -8.04 1.45 2.40
CA LEU A 61 -8.47 0.69 3.57
C LEU A 61 -7.39 0.63 4.65
N VAL A 62 -6.13 0.40 4.28
CA VAL A 62 -4.99 0.42 5.22
C VAL A 62 -4.82 1.80 5.88
N LEU A 63 -4.94 2.88 5.11
CA LEU A 63 -4.91 4.25 5.67
C LEU A 63 -6.09 4.51 6.60
N PHE A 64 -7.28 4.04 6.24
CA PHE A 64 -8.46 4.23 7.06
C PHE A 64 -8.37 3.43 8.37
N SER A 65 -7.96 2.17 8.31
CA SER A 65 -7.68 1.33 9.47
C SER A 65 -6.62 1.97 10.38
N SER A 66 -5.48 2.40 9.83
CA SER A 66 -4.43 3.05 10.63
C SER A 66 -4.84 4.40 11.20
N MET A 67 -5.62 5.20 10.47
CA MET A 67 -6.14 6.48 10.98
C MET A 67 -7.15 6.28 12.11
N THR A 68 -8.07 5.31 11.99
CA THR A 68 -9.00 4.98 13.08
C THR A 68 -8.23 4.46 14.29
N ASN A 69 -7.20 3.63 14.09
CA ASN A 69 -6.34 3.16 15.16
C ASN A 69 -5.62 4.32 15.88
N ALA A 70 -4.97 5.21 15.12
CA ALA A 70 -4.25 6.37 15.65
C ALA A 70 -5.17 7.39 16.33
N TRP A 71 -6.42 7.51 15.87
CA TRP A 71 -7.43 8.34 16.53
C TRP A 71 -7.76 7.83 17.94
N HIS A 72 -7.78 6.52 18.14
CA HIS A 72 -8.09 5.90 19.42
C HIS A 72 -6.89 5.78 20.37
N THR A 73 -5.70 5.46 19.84
CA THR A 73 -4.48 5.24 20.66
C THR A 73 -3.60 6.49 20.77
N GLY A 74 -3.78 7.48 19.90
CA GLY A 74 -2.90 8.64 19.78
C GLY A 74 -1.54 8.32 19.17
N GLN A 75 -1.31 7.10 18.69
CA GLN A 75 -0.02 6.62 18.19
C GLN A 75 -0.14 6.02 16.78
N TRP A 76 0.91 6.18 15.98
CA TRP A 76 0.99 5.68 14.60
C TRP A 76 1.80 4.38 14.47
N ASP A 77 2.04 3.70 15.59
CA ASP A 77 2.88 2.50 15.64
C ASP A 77 2.15 1.26 15.12
N LEU A 78 2.90 0.42 14.42
CA LEU A 78 2.41 -0.83 13.82
C LEU A 78 2.02 -1.89 14.87
N THR A 79 2.68 -1.88 16.03
CA THR A 79 2.53 -2.91 17.07
C THR A 79 1.27 -2.74 17.94
N GLN A 80 0.58 -1.60 17.83
CA GLN A 80 -0.56 -1.22 18.67
C GLN A 80 -1.87 -1.22 17.87
N LEU A 81 -2.20 -2.32 17.19
CA LEU A 81 -3.52 -2.56 16.56
C LEU A 81 -4.52 -3.04 17.63
N THR A 82 -4.90 -2.15 18.55
CA THR A 82 -5.67 -2.54 19.74
C THR A 82 -7.18 -2.33 19.59
N HIS A 83 -7.63 -1.60 18.57
CA HIS A 83 -9.05 -1.29 18.40
C HIS A 83 -9.76 -2.30 17.48
N PRO A 84 -10.89 -2.91 17.89
CA PRO A 84 -11.54 -3.97 17.11
C PRO A 84 -12.06 -3.46 15.76
N THR A 85 -12.44 -2.19 15.64
CA THR A 85 -12.90 -1.64 14.35
C THR A 85 -11.76 -1.42 13.36
N SER A 86 -10.54 -1.07 13.79
CA SER A 86 -9.40 -0.96 12.88
C SER A 86 -8.92 -2.33 12.41
N CYS A 87 -8.98 -3.35 13.26
CA CYS A 87 -8.65 -4.73 12.88
C CYS A 87 -9.65 -5.38 11.89
N LEU A 88 -10.89 -4.90 11.87
CA LEU A 88 -11.94 -5.41 10.97
C LEU A 88 -11.90 -4.78 9.57
N LEU A 89 -11.28 -3.61 9.45
CA LEU A 89 -11.15 -2.83 8.21
C LEU A 89 -9.87 -3.22 7.47
#